data_AF-A0A178M8Q6-F1
#
_entry.id   AF-A0A178M8Q6-F1
#
_cell.length_a   1.000
_cell.length_b   1.000
_cell.length_c   1.000
_cell.angle_alpha   90.00
_cell.angle_beta   90.00
_cell.angle_gamma   90.00
#
_symmetry.space_group_name_H-M   'P 1'
#
loop_
_entity.id
_entity.type
_entity.pdbx_description
1 polymer ?
#
loop_
_entity_poly.entity_id
_entity_poly.type
_entity_poly.pdbx_seq_one_letter_code
_entity_poly.pdbx_strand_id
1 'polypeptide(L)'
;MRAQPSDECSLGIWIHGTAMRELGATEALKSLDAVHKRFHREVDLVISSLNHGKLRTADEAYEEALVLSGEIITLLTRLQVELADSQVLSAGSSKL
;
A
#
# COMPACT_ATOMS: atom_id res chain seq x y z
N MET A 1 15.59 7.51 -15.92
CA MET A 1 15.11 7.38 -14.52
C MET A 1 14.08 6.25 -14.47
N ARG A 2 14.01 5.48 -13.38
CA ARG A 2 13.08 4.35 -13.18
C ARG A 2 12.52 4.45 -11.76
N ALA A 3 11.26 4.09 -11.53
CA ALA A 3 10.75 4.03 -10.16
C ALA A 3 11.36 2.84 -9.40
N GLN A 4 11.38 2.94 -8.08
CA GLN A 4 11.69 1.78 -7.24
C GLN A 4 10.57 0.73 -7.40
N PRO A 5 10.88 -0.56 -7.56
CA PRO A 5 9.88 -1.63 -7.58
C PRO A 5 9.05 -1.67 -6.30
N SER A 6 7.80 -2.10 -6.41
CA SER A 6 6.90 -2.19 -5.25
C SER A 6 7.42 -3.12 -4.16
N ASP A 7 7.98 -4.27 -4.52
CA ASP A 7 8.49 -5.28 -3.60
C ASP A 7 9.82 -4.90 -2.93
N GLU A 8 10.54 -3.92 -3.49
CA GLU A 8 11.80 -3.40 -2.94
C GLU A 8 11.58 -2.15 -2.07
N CYS A 9 10.37 -1.59 -2.02
CA CYS A 9 10.07 -0.42 -1.18
C CYS A 9 9.83 -0.82 0.28
N SER A 10 10.04 0.11 1.23
CA SER A 10 9.89 -0.19 2.66
C SER A 10 8.50 -0.76 3.01
N LEU A 11 7.45 -0.26 2.36
CA LEU A 11 6.09 -0.78 2.55
C LEU A 11 5.94 -2.18 1.95
N GLY A 12 6.43 -2.43 0.74
CA GLY A 12 6.39 -3.75 0.11
C GLY A 12 7.17 -4.81 0.88
N ILE A 13 8.37 -4.47 1.36
CA ILE A 13 9.18 -5.32 2.24
C ILE A 13 8.42 -5.66 3.52
N TRP A 14 7.72 -4.68 4.10
CA TRP A 14 6.91 -4.92 5.29
C TRP A 14 5.68 -5.79 5.01
N ILE A 15 4.93 -5.53 3.93
CA ILE A 15 3.75 -6.31 3.50
C ILE A 15 4.12 -7.78 3.31
N HIS A 16 5.16 -8.05 2.52
CA HIS A 16 5.57 -9.42 2.18
C HIS A 16 6.43 -10.09 3.26
N GLY A 17 6.98 -9.30 4.19
CA GLY A 17 7.77 -9.76 5.32
C GLY A 17 6.94 -9.85 6.59
N THR A 18 7.09 -8.84 7.45
CA THR A 18 6.55 -8.84 8.81
C THR A 18 5.02 -8.95 8.83
N ALA A 19 4.31 -8.17 8.03
CA ALA A 19 2.85 -8.19 8.02
C ALA A 19 2.31 -9.56 7.61
N MET A 20 2.84 -10.17 6.54
CA MET A 20 2.42 -11.51 6.12
C MET A 20 2.68 -12.58 7.19
N ARG A 21 3.81 -12.50 7.92
CA ARG A 21 4.12 -13.46 9.00
C ARG A 21 3.20 -13.31 10.20
N GLU A 22 2.90 -12.08 10.60
CA GLU A 22 2.14 -11.80 11.83
C GLU A 22 0.64 -11.82 11.63
N LEU A 23 0.16 -11.31 10.48
CA LEU A 23 -1.26 -11.16 10.18
C LEU A 23 -1.79 -12.27 9.26
N GLY A 24 -0.91 -12.91 8.49
CA GLY A 24 -1.30 -13.83 7.43
C GLY A 24 -1.90 -13.13 6.22
N ALA A 25 -2.47 -13.92 5.31
CA ALA A 25 -3.06 -13.43 4.06
C ALA A 25 -4.50 -12.90 4.25
N THR A 26 -4.67 -11.89 5.10
CA THR A 26 -5.97 -11.25 5.33
C THR A 26 -6.43 -10.46 4.11
N GLU A 27 -7.74 -10.26 3.96
CA GLU A 27 -8.29 -9.43 2.88
C GLU A 27 -7.82 -7.98 2.97
N ALA A 28 -7.63 -7.45 4.19
CA ALA A 28 -7.05 -6.13 4.41
C ALA A 28 -5.63 -6.03 3.84
N LEU A 29 -4.76 -7.02 4.12
CA LEU A 29 -3.38 -7.01 3.65
C LEU A 29 -3.30 -7.23 2.12
N LYS A 30 -4.16 -8.10 1.55
CA LYS A 30 -4.27 -8.28 0.09
C LYS A 30 -4.72 -7.00 -0.61
N SER A 31 -5.71 -6.30 -0.05
CA SER A 31 -6.20 -5.04 -0.61
C SER A 31 -5.13 -3.97 -0.59
N LEU A 32 -4.40 -3.84 0.53
CA LEU A 32 -3.27 -2.93 0.66
C LEU A 32 -2.19 -3.23 -0.38
N ASP A 33 -1.79 -4.49 -0.53
CA ASP A 33 -0.77 -4.90 -1.53
C ASP A 33 -1.23 -4.60 -2.97
N ALA A 34 -2.50 -4.85 -3.30
CA ALA A 34 -3.04 -4.58 -4.61
C ALA A 34 -3.01 -3.09 -4.97
N VAL A 35 -3.46 -2.21 -4.06
CA VAL A 35 -3.45 -0.76 -4.25
C VAL A 35 -2.01 -0.23 -4.31
N HIS A 36 -1.13 -0.74 -3.44
CA HIS A 36 0.29 -0.41 -3.45
C HIS A 36 0.99 -0.76 -4.77
N LYS A 37 0.72 -1.94 -5.33
CA LYS A 37 1.24 -2.33 -6.65
C LYS A 37 0.70 -1.46 -7.78
N ARG A 38 -0.57 -1.03 -7.70
CA ARG A 38 -1.14 -0.05 -8.66
C ARG A 38 -0.41 1.28 -8.58
N PHE A 39 -0.17 1.80 -7.38
CA PHE A 39 0.55 3.05 -7.18
C PHE A 39 1.91 3.04 -7.88
N HIS A 40 2.71 1.99 -7.69
CA HIS A 40 4.01 1.87 -8.35
C HIS A 40 3.90 1.82 -9.88
N ARG A 41 2.87 1.17 -10.43
CA ARG A 41 2.63 1.17 -11.88
C ARG A 41 2.34 2.56 -12.43
N GLU A 42 1.56 3.37 -11.71
CA GLU A 42 1.28 4.75 -12.13
C GLU A 42 2.53 5.63 -12.04
N VAL A 43 3.36 5.48 -11.00
CA VAL A 43 4.64 6.19 -10.91
C VAL A 43 5.58 5.82 -12.08
N ASP A 44 5.65 4.53 -12.45
CA ASP A 44 6.40 4.10 -13.63
C ASP A 44 5.83 4.71 -14.92
N LEU A 45 4.51 4.81 -15.03
CA LEU A 45 3.85 5.44 -16.17
C LEU A 45 4.13 6.94 -16.25
N VAL A 46 4.16 7.67 -15.12
CA VAL A 46 4.57 9.08 -15.06
C VAL A 46 5.99 9.22 -15.62
N ILE A 47 6.96 8.47 -15.09
CA ILE A 47 8.36 8.57 -15.49
C ILE A 47 8.53 8.22 -16.98
N SER A 48 7.89 7.14 -17.44
CA SER A 48 7.93 6.74 -18.84
C SER A 48 7.30 7.79 -19.75
N SER A 49 6.14 8.34 -19.39
CA SER A 49 5.45 9.35 -20.18
C SER A 49 6.26 10.65 -20.29
N LEU A 50 6.90 11.09 -19.20
CA LEU A 50 7.81 12.24 -19.21
C LEU A 50 9.02 12.00 -20.13
N ASN A 51 9.64 10.82 -20.06
CA ASN A 51 10.78 10.47 -20.92
C ASN A 51 10.43 10.48 -22.42
N HIS A 52 9.16 10.28 -22.78
CA HIS A 52 8.67 10.27 -24.16
C HIS A 52 7.91 11.55 -24.55
N GLY A 53 7.91 12.60 -23.71
CA GLY A 53 7.23 13.87 -23.98
C GLY A 53 5.70 13.79 -23.97
N LYS A 54 5.11 12.73 -23.40
CA LYS A 54 3.66 12.53 -23.32
C LYS A 54 3.07 13.22 -22.07
N LEU A 55 3.12 14.55 -22.04
CA LEU A 55 2.80 15.34 -20.85
C LEU A 55 1.39 15.07 -20.28
N ARG A 56 0.36 15.03 -21.13
CA ARG A 56 -1.01 14.73 -20.69
C ARG A 56 -1.12 13.38 -19.99
N THR A 57 -0.48 12.34 -20.52
CA THR A 57 -0.49 11.00 -19.91
C THR A 57 0.31 10.99 -18.61
N ALA A 58 1.38 11.78 -18.52
CA ALA A 58 2.12 11.94 -17.27
C ALA A 58 1.25 12.61 -16.19
N ASP A 59 0.49 13.65 -16.54
CA ASP A 59 -0.41 14.34 -15.61
C ASP A 59 -1.54 13.41 -15.14
N GLU A 60 -2.19 12.69 -16.05
CA GLU A 60 -3.25 11.71 -15.72
C GLU A 60 -2.74 10.61 -14.78
N ALA A 61 -1.57 10.04 -15.05
CA ALA A 61 -0.95 9.01 -14.20
C ALA A 61 -0.53 9.57 -12.83
N TYR A 62 -0.08 10.83 -12.79
CA TYR A 62 0.29 11.49 -11.55
C TYR A 62 -0.93 11.73 -10.65
N GLU A 63 -2.06 12.17 -11.22
CA GLU A 63 -3.32 12.33 -10.49
C GLU A 63 -3.81 10.99 -9.89
N GLU A 64 -3.78 9.91 -10.67
CA GLU A 64 -4.14 8.57 -10.17
C GLU A 64 -3.18 8.11 -9.06
N ALA A 65 -1.88 8.37 -9.19
CA ALA A 65 -0.91 8.05 -8.14
C ALA A 65 -1.21 8.79 -6.83
N LEU A 66 -1.68 10.04 -6.87
CA LEU A 66 -2.11 10.78 -5.68
C LEU A 66 -3.35 10.15 -5.01
N VAL A 67 -4.33 9.73 -5.82
CA VAL A 67 -5.53 9.03 -5.32
C VAL A 67 -5.14 7.72 -4.63
N LEU A 68 -4.31 6.91 -5.28
CA LEU A 68 -3.83 5.63 -4.75
C LEU A 68 -2.99 5.81 -3.48
N SER A 69 -2.18 6.87 -3.41
CA SER A 69 -1.45 7.23 -2.18
C SER A 69 -2.41 7.48 -1.01
N GLY A 70 -3.51 8.21 -1.22
CA GLY A 70 -4.54 8.42 -0.20
C GLY A 70 -5.23 7.12 0.23
N GLU A 71 -5.49 6.22 -0.72
CA GLU A 71 -6.08 4.91 -0.45
C GLU A 71 -5.15 4.01 0.39
N ILE A 72 -3.85 4.00 0.09
CA ILE A 72 -2.83 3.29 0.89
C ILE A 72 -2.86 3.75 2.34
N ILE A 73 -2.85 5.07 2.59
CA ILE A 73 -2.90 5.62 3.95
C ILE A 73 -4.20 5.24 4.66
N THR A 74 -5.33 5.28 3.96
CA THR A 74 -6.64 4.88 4.50
C THR A 74 -6.64 3.41 4.92
N LEU A 75 -6.11 2.52 4.07
CA LEU A 75 -6.04 1.09 4.35
C LEU A 75 -5.10 0.77 5.52
N LEU A 76 -3.93 1.42 5.57
CA LEU A 76 -3.00 1.30 6.70
C LEU A 76 -3.63 1.78 8.01
N THR A 77 -4.38 2.89 7.96
CA THR A 77 -5.08 3.42 9.14
C THR A 77 -6.14 2.46 9.64
N ARG A 78 -6.95 1.87 8.74
CA ARG A 78 -7.95 0.85 9.09
C ARG A 78 -7.30 -0.39 9.71
N LEU A 79 -6.23 -0.89 9.09
CA LEU A 79 -5.48 -2.03 9.61
C LEU A 79 -4.94 -1.73 11.03
N GLN A 80 -4.42 -0.53 11.27
CA GLN A 80 -3.96 -0.14 12.59
C GLN A 80 -5.08 -0.15 13.64
N VAL A 81 -6.28 0.34 13.30
CA VAL A 81 -7.45 0.32 14.18
C VAL A 81 -7.89 -1.12 14.48
N GLU A 82 -7.99 -1.97 13.45
CA GLU A 82 -8.39 -3.38 13.60
C GLU A 82 -7.41 -4.16 14.51
N LEU A 83 -6.12 -3.88 14.40
CA LEU A 83 -5.11 -4.51 15.25
C LEU A 83 -5.18 -4.00 16.70
N ALA A 84 -5.42 -2.71 16.90
CA ALA A 84 -5.60 -2.15 18.24
C ALA A 84 -6.84 -2.74 18.93
N ASP A 85 -7.96 -2.83 18.22
CA ASP A 85 -9.21 -3.40 18.75
C ASP A 85 -9.04 -4.89 19.09
N SER A 86 -8.35 -5.65 18.23
CA SER A 86 -8.06 -7.08 18.45
C SER A 86 -7.20 -7.31 19.69
N GLN A 87 -6.22 -6.43 19.96
CA GLN A 87 -5.39 -6.51 21.16
C GLN A 87 -6.19 -6.22 22.43
N VAL A 88 -7.11 -5.25 22.39
CA VAL A 88 -8.00 -4.94 23.52
C VAL A 88 -8.92 -6.12 23.86
N LEU A 89 -9.49 -6.80 22.86
CA LEU A 89 -10.33 -7.97 23.08
C LEU A 89 -9.52 -9.16 23.65
N SER A 90 -8.29 -9.37 23.20
CA SER A 90 -7.44 -10.45 23.69
C SER A 90 -6.99 -10.26 25.15
N ALA A 91 -6.75 -9.02 25.59
CA ALA A 91 -6.38 -8.69 26.96
C ALA A 91 -7.56 -8.80 27.96
N GLY A 92 -8.79 -8.64 27.49
CA GLY A 92 -10.01 -8.72 28.31
C GLY A 92 -10.43 -10.14 28.71
N SER A 93 -9.99 -11.17 27.99
CA SER A 93 -10.37 -12.58 28.24
C SER A 93 -9.52 -13.31 29.29
N SER A 94 -8.54 -12.65 29.92
CA SER A 94 -7.63 -13.28 30.90
C SER A 94 -8.05 -13.11 32.36
N LYS A 95 -9.29 -12.67 32.64
CA LYS A 95 -9.87 -12.60 33.98
C LYS A 95 -11.25 -13.25 34.01
N LEU A 96 -11.30 -14.58 34.00
CA LEU A 96 -12.42 -15.38 34.54
C LEU A 96 -11.85 -16.63 35.22
#